data_AF-A0A529GEI5-F1
#
_entry.id   AF-A0A529GEI5-F1
#
_cell.length_a   1.000
_cell.length_b   1.000
_cell.length_c   1.000
_cell.angle_alpha   90.00
_cell.angle_beta   90.00
_cell.angle_gamma   90.00
#
_symmetry.space_group_name_H-M   'P 1'
#
loop_
_entity.id
_entity.type
_entity.pdbx_description
1 polymer ?
#
loop_
_entity_poly.entity_id
_entity_poly.type
_entity_poly.pdbx_seq_one_letter_code
_entity_poly.pdbx_strand_id
1 'polypeptide(L)'
;MSRMIFVNLPVRDLAASTAFYVALGGTVNPQFSGEKSTSLMFSDAIGVMLLSHDHYREFTKRPIGDARRDSQAMIALTVDD
;
A
#
# COMPACT_ATOMS: atom_id res chain seq x y z
N MET A 1 -22.18 -6.65 5.84
CA MET A 1 -20.92 -6.51 5.10
C MET A 1 -19.77 -6.77 6.05
N SER A 2 -18.79 -7.55 5.63
CA SER A 2 -17.54 -7.72 6.38
C SER A 2 -16.75 -6.40 6.33
N ARG A 3 -16.11 -6.03 7.44
CA ARG A 3 -15.24 -4.85 7.47
C ARG A 3 -13.94 -5.20 6.75
N MET A 4 -13.45 -4.29 5.92
CA MET A 4 -12.18 -4.41 5.20
C MET A 4 -11.17 -3.41 5.75
N ILE A 5 -9.89 -3.73 5.67
CA ILE A 5 -8.79 -2.81 5.97
C ILE A 5 -7.96 -2.56 4.70
N PHE A 6 -7.65 -1.28 4.46
CA PHE A 6 -6.68 -0.85 3.47
C PHE A 6 -5.54 -0.13 4.15
N VAL A 7 -4.33 -0.66 4.00
CA VAL A 7 -3.10 -0.02 4.47
C VAL A 7 -2.59 0.89 3.35
N ASN A 8 -2.80 2.19 3.51
CA ASN A 8 -2.39 3.20 2.52
C ASN A 8 -0.94 3.64 2.77
N LEU A 9 -0.03 3.32 1.86
CA LEU A 9 1.40 3.57 2.00
C LEU A 9 1.90 4.56 0.93
N PRO A 10 2.55 5.67 1.33
CA PRO A 10 3.24 6.54 0.39
C PRO A 10 4.53 5.87 -0.09
N VAL A 11 4.68 5.73 -1.40
CA VAL A 11 5.85 5.11 -2.03
C VAL A 11 6.54 6.07 -3.02
N ARG A 12 7.86 5.96 -3.11
CA ARG A 12 8.68 6.76 -4.04
C ARG A 12 8.71 6.18 -5.45
N ASP A 13 8.64 4.86 -5.55
CA ASP A 13 8.62 4.13 -6.81
C ASP A 13 7.44 3.15 -6.77
N LEU A 14 6.42 3.44 -7.56
CA LEU A 14 5.20 2.64 -7.60
C LEU A 14 5.46 1.27 -8.23
N ALA A 15 6.25 1.20 -9.31
CA ALA A 15 6.52 -0.05 -10.01
C ALA A 15 7.32 -1.02 -9.15
N ALA A 16 8.39 -0.54 -8.50
CA ALA A 16 9.20 -1.35 -7.59
C ALA A 16 8.38 -1.83 -6.38
N SER A 17 7.56 -0.95 -5.80
CA SER A 17 6.71 -1.32 -4.66
C SER A 17 5.64 -2.32 -5.07
N THR A 18 4.98 -2.13 -6.21
CA THR A 18 4.00 -3.08 -6.74
C THR A 18 4.62 -4.45 -6.96
N ALA A 19 5.79 -4.53 -7.61
CA ALA A 19 6.49 -5.80 -7.81
C ALA A 19 6.79 -6.51 -6.48
N PHE A 20 7.21 -5.76 -5.46
CA PHE A 20 7.45 -6.29 -4.12
C PHE A 20 6.18 -6.89 -3.48
N TYR A 21 5.07 -6.16 -3.45
CA TYR A 21 3.84 -6.66 -2.83
C TYR A 21 3.17 -7.79 -3.63
N VAL A 22 3.36 -7.83 -4.97
CA VAL A 22 2.97 -8.99 -5.78
C VAL A 22 3.80 -10.22 -5.42
N ALA A 23 5.11 -10.07 -5.27
CA ALA A 23 6.00 -11.17 -4.87
C ALA A 23 5.67 -11.73 -3.48
N LEU A 24 5.08 -10.91 -2.59
CA LEU A 24 4.57 -11.34 -1.29
C LEU A 24 3.19 -12.05 -1.36
N GLY A 25 2.60 -12.22 -2.54
CA GLY A 25 1.31 -12.88 -2.73
C GLY A 25 0.12 -11.92 -2.91
N GLY A 26 0.36 -10.61 -3.00
CA GLY A 26 -0.68 -9.64 -3.29
C GLY A 26 -1.17 -9.72 -4.73
N THR A 27 -2.49 -9.68 -4.94
CA THR A 27 -3.10 -9.63 -6.28
C THR A 27 -3.50 -8.20 -6.61
N VAL A 28 -3.05 -7.68 -7.75
CA VAL A 28 -3.41 -6.33 -8.20
C VAL A 28 -4.92 -6.26 -8.47
N ASN A 29 -5.57 -5.27 -7.86
CA ASN A 29 -6.95 -4.92 -8.14
C ASN A 29 -6.99 -3.83 -9.24
N PRO A 30 -7.31 -4.19 -10.51
CA PRO A 30 -7.24 -3.25 -11.62
C PRO A 30 -8.29 -2.13 -11.53
N GLN A 31 -9.38 -2.33 -10.78
CA GLN A 31 -10.43 -1.30 -10.63
C GLN A 31 -9.95 -0.08 -9.83
N PHE A 32 -8.98 -0.29 -8.93
CA PHE A 32 -8.43 0.75 -8.04
C PHE A 32 -6.93 0.99 -8.26
N SER A 33 -6.40 0.56 -9.40
CA SER A 33 -5.02 0.79 -9.81
C SER A 33 -4.97 1.71 -11.03
N GLY A 34 -3.97 2.57 -11.09
CA GLY A 34 -3.77 3.54 -12.16
C GLY A 34 -2.34 4.05 -12.20
N GLU A 35 -2.12 5.20 -12.82
CA GLU A 35 -0.78 5.76 -12.98
C GLU A 35 -0.12 6.17 -11.65
N LYS A 36 -0.94 6.66 -10.70
CA LYS A 36 -0.46 7.20 -9.42
C LYS A 36 -0.65 6.28 -8.23
N SER A 37 -1.30 5.14 -8.41
CA SER A 37 -1.63 4.22 -7.34
C SER A 37 -1.72 2.78 -7.80
N THR A 38 -1.48 1.85 -6.88
CA THR A 38 -1.74 0.42 -7.10
C THR A 38 -2.41 -0.14 -5.87
N SER A 39 -3.57 -0.75 -6.07
CA SER A 39 -4.28 -1.47 -5.03
C SER A 39 -3.97 -2.95 -5.13
N LEU A 40 -3.49 -3.56 -4.04
CA LEU A 40 -3.24 -4.99 -3.95
C LEU A 40 -4.13 -5.61 -2.88
N MET A 41 -4.71 -6.76 -3.17
CA MET A 41 -5.51 -7.55 -2.23
C MET A 41 -4.70 -8.77 -1.79
N PHE A 42 -4.64 -9.00 -0.49
CA PHE A 42 -4.09 -10.23 0.12
C PHE A 42 -5.20 -11.21 0.52
N SER A 43 -6.42 -10.71 0.70
CA SER A 43 -7.64 -11.50 0.92
C SER A 43 -8.86 -10.64 0.60
N ASP A 44 -10.06 -11.19 0.76
CA ASP A 44 -11.32 -10.42 0.62
C ASP A 44 -11.46 -9.29 1.65
N ALA A 45 -10.65 -9.28 2.71
CA ALA A 45 -10.72 -8.31 3.81
C ALA A 45 -9.48 -7.43 3.99
N ILE A 46 -8.34 -7.79 3.38
CA ILE A 46 -7.05 -7.12 3.59
C ILE A 46 -6.50 -6.63 2.25
N GLY A 47 -6.35 -5.31 2.15
CA GLY A 47 -5.71 -4.66 1.02
C GLY A 47 -4.55 -3.75 1.42
N VAL A 48 -3.62 -3.55 0.49
CA VAL A 48 -2.55 -2.56 0.55
C VAL A 48 -2.73 -1.62 -0.62
N MET A 49 -2.83 -0.33 -0.34
CA MET A 49 -2.92 0.72 -1.36
C MET A 49 -1.59 1.47 -1.41
N LEU A 50 -0.87 1.30 -2.50
CA LEU A 50 0.36 2.03 -2.77
C LEU A 50 0.00 3.33 -3.47
N LEU A 51 0.49 4.45 -2.94
CA LEU A 51 0.21 5.79 -3.45
C LEU A 51 1.54 6.47 -3.75
N SER A 52 1.69 7.07 -4.93
CA SER A 52 2.80 7.99 -5.15
C SER A 52 2.76 9.11 -4.10
N HIS A 53 3.91 9.67 -3.75
CA HIS A 53 3.97 10.75 -2.76
C HIS A 53 3.07 11.94 -3.13
N ASP A 54 2.96 12.27 -4.42
CA ASP A 54 2.10 13.35 -4.88
C ASP A 54 0.62 13.04 -4.64
N HIS A 55 0.18 11.83 -4.98
CA HIS A 55 -1.20 11.41 -4.77
C HIS A 55 -1.53 11.27 -3.28
N TYR A 56 -0.59 10.77 -2.46
CA TYR A 56 -0.77 10.70 -1.00
C TYR A 56 -1.03 12.08 -0.38
N ARG A 57 -0.38 13.14 -0.88
CA ARG A 57 -0.54 14.52 -0.40
C ARG A 57 -1.92 15.10 -0.71
N GLU A 58 -2.66 14.54 -1.66
CA GLU A 58 -4.05 14.93 -1.91
C GLU A 58 -4.97 14.54 -0.74
N PHE A 59 -4.61 13.50 0.03
CA PHE A 59 -5.40 13.02 1.18
C PHE A 59 -5.03 13.66 2.51
N THR A 60 -3.81 14.22 2.64
CA THR A 60 -3.36 14.81 3.90
C THR A 60 -2.32 15.90 3.68
N LYS A 61 -2.39 16.94 4.51
CA LYS A 61 -1.39 18.02 4.57
C LYS A 61 -0.25 17.73 5.54
N ARG A 62 -0.32 16.63 6.31
CA ARG A 62 0.75 16.24 7.23
C ARG A 62 2.00 15.84 6.45
N PRO A 63 3.21 16.12 6.95
CA PRO A 63 4.43 15.66 6.32
C PRO A 63 4.44 14.14 6.16
N ILE A 64 4.87 13.66 4.99
CA ILE A 64 5.24 12.26 4.82
C ILE A 64 6.58 12.06 5.54
N GLY A 65 6.62 11.15 6.51
CA GLY A 65 7.85 10.88 7.26
C GLY A 65 8.94 10.24 6.39
N ASP A 66 10.18 10.23 6.86
CA ASP A 66 11.25 9.46 6.25
C ASP A 66 11.36 8.09 6.92
N ALA A 67 10.86 7.05 6.25
CA ALA A 67 10.86 5.68 6.78
C ALA A 67 12.27 5.07 6.97
N ARG A 68 13.33 5.71 6.43
CA ARG A 68 14.72 5.30 6.70
C ARG A 68 15.28 5.87 8.00
N ARG A 69 14.64 6.90 8.54
CA ARG A 69 15.06 7.60 9.76
C ARG A 69 14.11 7.32 10.92
N ASP A 70 12.81 7.35 10.66
CA ASP A 70 11.75 7.33 11.65
C ASP A 70 10.81 6.13 11.42
N SER A 71 10.44 5.43 12.48
CA SER A 71 9.39 4.40 12.41
C SER A 71 8.02 5.06 12.30
N GLN A 72 7.31 4.83 11.18
CA GLN A 72 5.99 5.42 10.93
C GLN A 72 4.86 4.50 11.36
N ALA A 73 4.99 3.22 11.01
CA ALA A 73 4.06 2.16 11.36
C ALA A 73 4.81 0.82 11.29
N MET A 74 4.39 -0.13 12.11
CA MET A 74 4.83 -1.52 12.03
C MET A 74 3.63 -2.38 11.67
N ILE A 75 3.67 -2.98 10.49
CA ILE A 75 2.57 -3.76 9.91
C ILE A 75 3.08 -5.19 9.75
N ALA A 76 2.34 -6.15 10.26
CA ALA A 76 2.64 -7.57 10.13
C ALA A 76 1.49 -8.27 9.43
N LEU A 77 1.83 -9.20 8.53
CA LEU A 77 0.89 -10.10 7.89
C LEU A 77 1.31 -11.53 8.24
N THR A 78 0.38 -12.32 8.78
CA THR A 78 0.60 -13.74 8.99
C THR A 78 0.71 -14.44 7.64
N VAL A 79 1.69 -15.32 7.50
CA VAL A 79 1.87 -16.21 6.35
C VAL A 79 1.81 -17.65 6.85
N ASP A 80 1.41 -18.57 5.97
CA ASP A 80 1.48 -20.01 6.26
C ASP A 80 2.95 -20.46 6.39
N ASP A 81 3.17 -21.58 7.10
CA ASP A 81 4.50 -22.19 7.31
C ASP A 81 5.12 -22.79 6.04
#